data_AF-A0A523V5V1-F1
#
_entry.id   AF-A0A523V5V1-F1
#
_cell.length_a   1.000
_cell.length_b   1.000
_cell.length_c   1.000
_cell.angle_alpha   90.00
_cell.angle_beta   90.00
_cell.angle_gamma   90.00
#
_symmetry.space_group_name_H-M   'P 1'
#
loop_
_entity.id
_entity.type
_entity.pdbx_description
1 polymer ?
#
loop_
_entity_poly.entity_id
_entity_poly.type
_entity_poly.pdbx_seq_one_letter_code
_entity_poly.pdbx_strand_id
1 'polypeptide(L)'
;MAEQRLVRDIMVKEVITIKKDASVEELSELLVKNKISGVPVVDDKGKLVGIATEGDLIIKDSDLHFPRYFKLLDSIIYLESLNKFKKNLKKFLGTKVEDVMTAQIRTVKEETPISDAANMMIKYNINRVPVLDSKDELIGIVTRADIVKSMIQ
;
A
#
# COMPACT_ATOMS: atom_id res chain seq x y z
N MET A 1 -24.00 15.12 -20.86
CA MET A 1 -22.67 14.86 -20.26
C MET A 1 -22.93 13.94 -19.08
N ALA A 2 -22.31 12.75 -19.02
CA ALA A 2 -22.49 11.87 -17.88
C ALA A 2 -21.95 12.57 -16.63
N GLU A 3 -22.70 12.53 -15.53
CA GLU A 3 -22.29 13.10 -14.25
C GLU A 3 -20.99 12.42 -13.79
N GLN A 4 -19.97 13.23 -13.52
CA GLN A 4 -18.64 12.74 -13.16
C GLN A 4 -18.66 12.30 -11.70
N ARG A 5 -18.71 10.98 -11.47
CA ARG A 5 -18.69 10.39 -10.12
C ARG A 5 -17.32 10.58 -9.47
N LEU A 6 -17.32 10.97 -8.20
CA LEU A 6 -16.12 11.38 -7.47
C LEU A 6 -15.71 10.34 -6.42
N VAL A 7 -14.43 10.34 -6.06
CA VAL A 7 -13.89 9.45 -5.02
C VAL A 7 -14.61 9.61 -3.69
N ARG A 8 -14.98 10.84 -3.31
CA ARG A 8 -15.72 11.13 -2.06
C ARG A 8 -17.05 10.38 -1.96
N ASP A 9 -17.64 10.01 -3.09
CA ASP A 9 -18.94 9.35 -3.16
C ASP A 9 -18.84 7.84 -2.83
N ILE A 10 -17.63 7.27 -2.93
CA ILE A 10 -17.38 5.82 -2.75
C ILE A 10 -16.34 5.51 -1.68
N MET A 11 -15.58 6.50 -1.20
CA MET A 11 -14.52 6.27 -0.22
C MET A 11 -15.07 5.83 1.14
N VAL A 12 -14.29 5.00 1.83
CA VAL A 12 -14.49 4.72 3.25
C VAL A 12 -13.90 5.86 4.06
N LYS A 13 -14.73 6.53 4.87
CA LYS A 13 -14.35 7.70 5.69
C LYS A 13 -13.74 7.33 7.04
N GLU A 14 -14.20 6.23 7.64
CA GLU A 14 -13.63 5.70 8.88
C GLU A 14 -12.37 4.90 8.55
N VAL A 15 -11.25 5.62 8.43
CA VAL A 15 -9.98 5.02 8.03
C VAL A 15 -9.29 4.41 9.24
N ILE A 16 -9.18 3.08 9.23
CA ILE A 16 -8.35 2.36 10.20
C ILE A 16 -6.87 2.58 9.81
N THR A 17 -6.09 3.16 10.72
CA THR A 17 -4.66 3.45 10.53
C THR A 17 -3.81 2.73 11.56
N ILE A 18 -2.51 2.59 11.27
CA ILE A 18 -1.50 2.09 12.22
C ILE A 18 -0.33 3.06 12.32
N LYS A 19 0.32 3.13 13.49
CA LYS A 19 1.54 3.93 13.67
C LYS A 19 2.74 3.26 13.02
N LYS A 20 3.66 4.07 12.50
CA LYS A 20 4.86 3.59 11.80
C LYS A 20 5.81 2.76 12.68
N ASP A 21 5.81 3.03 13.99
CA ASP A 21 6.68 2.39 14.99
C ASP A 21 6.05 1.16 15.65
N ALA A 22 4.76 0.90 15.37
CA ALA A 22 4.07 -0.32 15.78
C ALA A 22 4.79 -1.57 15.27
N SER A 23 4.59 -2.69 15.96
CA SER A 23 5.11 -3.99 15.59
C SER A 23 4.37 -4.59 14.40
N VAL A 24 5.05 -5.53 13.74
CA VAL A 24 4.44 -6.34 12.68
C VAL A 24 3.33 -7.27 13.20
N GLU A 25 3.41 -7.68 14.46
CA GLU A 25 2.36 -8.46 15.12
C GLU A 25 1.07 -7.63 15.28
N GLU A 26 1.17 -6.40 15.80
CA GLU A 26 0.05 -5.47 15.90
C GLU A 26 -0.59 -5.18 14.53
N LEU A 27 0.23 -5.02 13.48
CA LEU A 27 -0.28 -4.91 12.12
C LEU A 27 -1.08 -6.16 11.71
N SER A 28 -0.56 -7.35 11.99
CA SER A 28 -1.21 -8.61 11.63
C SER A 28 -2.56 -8.77 12.35
N GLU A 29 -2.59 -8.51 13.65
CA GLU A 29 -3.81 -8.50 14.46
C GLU A 29 -4.84 -7.50 13.94
N LEU A 30 -4.39 -6.28 13.61
CA LEU A 30 -5.25 -5.22 13.09
C LEU A 30 -5.92 -5.63 11.78
N LEU A 31 -5.16 -6.21 10.84
CA LEU A 31 -5.68 -6.66 9.55
C LEU A 31 -6.71 -7.79 9.72
N VAL A 32 -6.39 -8.81 10.54
CA VAL A 32 -7.27 -9.95 10.80
C VAL A 32 -8.55 -9.51 11.51
N LYS A 33 -8.44 -8.75 12.59
CA LYS A 33 -9.58 -8.29 13.40
C LYS A 33 -10.58 -7.49 12.59
N ASN A 34 -10.09 -6.62 11.71
CA ASN A 34 -10.94 -5.76 10.90
C ASN A 34 -11.31 -6.35 9.53
N LYS A 35 -10.80 -7.56 9.20
CA LYS A 35 -11.01 -8.23 7.92
C LYS A 35 -10.64 -7.36 6.72
N ILE A 36 -9.50 -6.67 6.82
CA ILE A 36 -8.96 -5.79 5.79
C ILE A 36 -7.57 -6.24 5.37
N SER A 37 -7.25 -6.08 4.09
CA SER A 37 -5.98 -6.54 3.53
C SER A 37 -4.86 -5.49 3.49
N GLY A 38 -5.08 -4.34 4.14
CA GLY A 38 -4.08 -3.28 4.26
C GLY A 38 -4.62 -1.97 4.78
N VAL A 39 -3.71 -1.18 5.36
CA VAL A 39 -4.00 0.03 6.14
C VAL A 39 -3.01 1.15 5.80
N PRO A 40 -3.45 2.42 5.87
CA PRO A 40 -2.54 3.56 5.90
C PRO A 40 -1.69 3.56 7.18
N VAL A 41 -0.43 3.93 7.02
CA VAL A 41 0.53 4.07 8.11
C VAL A 41 0.74 5.55 8.38
N VAL A 42 0.65 5.95 9.66
CA VAL A 42 0.78 7.33 10.10
C VAL A 42 1.96 7.53 11.06
N ASP A 43 2.52 8.73 11.10
CA ASP A 43 3.51 9.12 12.10
C ASP A 43 2.85 9.53 13.44
N ASP A 44 3.67 9.97 14.40
CA ASP A 44 3.22 10.39 15.72
C ASP A 44 2.22 11.55 15.68
N LYS A 45 2.35 12.43 14.68
CA LYS A 45 1.46 13.58 14.44
C LYS A 45 0.20 13.22 13.65
N GLY A 46 0.03 11.95 13.27
CA GLY A 46 -1.12 11.49 12.48
C GLY A 46 -0.95 11.72 10.98
N LYS A 47 0.23 12.15 10.52
CA LYS A 47 0.47 12.35 9.09
C LYS A 47 0.67 11.01 8.40
N LEU A 48 0.06 10.85 7.22
CA LEU A 48 0.25 9.70 6.36
C LEU A 48 1.71 9.56 5.89
N VAL A 49 2.36 8.43 6.20
CA VAL A 49 3.77 8.14 5.87
C VAL A 49 4.00 6.82 5.12
N GLY A 50 2.99 5.95 5.04
CA GLY A 50 3.08 4.75 4.22
C GLY A 50 1.76 4.02 4.04
N ILE A 51 1.85 2.87 3.38
CA ILE A 51 0.78 1.85 3.31
C ILE A 51 1.41 0.51 3.68
N ALA A 52 0.73 -0.25 4.53
CA ALA A 52 1.10 -1.61 4.89
C ALA A 52 -0.05 -2.56 4.56
N THR A 53 0.27 -3.75 4.05
CA THR A 53 -0.68 -4.72 3.50
C THR A 53 -0.32 -6.14 3.93
N GLU A 54 -1.26 -7.08 3.78
CA GLU A 54 -0.98 -8.51 3.96
C GLU A 54 0.20 -8.98 3.09
N GLY A 55 0.33 -8.43 1.87
CA GLY A 55 1.45 -8.73 0.99
C GLY A 55 2.81 -8.29 1.52
N ASP A 56 2.86 -7.31 2.43
CA ASP A 56 4.08 -6.90 3.12
C ASP A 56 4.44 -7.87 4.25
N LEU A 57 3.43 -8.48 4.87
CA LEU A 57 3.57 -9.49 5.93
C LEU A 57 3.99 -10.85 5.38
N ILE A 58 3.36 -11.31 4.29
CA ILE A 58 3.63 -12.62 3.67
C ILE A 58 5.10 -12.75 3.23
N ILE A 59 5.77 -11.64 2.94
CA ILE A 59 7.21 -11.66 2.60
C ILE A 59 8.05 -12.21 3.78
N LYS A 60 7.60 -12.09 5.03
CA LYS A 60 8.29 -12.68 6.18
C LYS A 60 8.27 -14.20 6.22
N ASP A 61 7.17 -14.80 5.79
CA ASP A 61 6.99 -16.25 5.75
C ASP A 61 7.37 -16.84 4.39
N SER A 62 7.93 -16.01 3.49
CA SER A 62 8.42 -16.47 2.19
C SER A 62 9.88 -16.91 2.27
N ASP A 63 10.25 -17.87 1.42
CA ASP A 63 11.66 -18.21 1.23
C ASP A 63 12.42 -16.99 0.69
N LEU A 64 13.57 -16.72 1.30
CA LEU A 64 14.50 -15.70 0.80
C LEU A 64 15.04 -16.12 -0.57
N HIS A 65 14.36 -15.67 -1.63
CA HIS A 65 14.82 -15.86 -2.99
C HIS A 65 16.00 -14.93 -3.28
N PHE A 66 17.20 -15.50 -3.26
CA PHE A 66 18.39 -14.79 -3.73
C PHE A 66 18.30 -14.52 -5.24
N PRO A 67 18.69 -13.32 -5.69
CA PRO A 67 18.62 -12.96 -7.10
C PRO A 67 19.55 -13.89 -7.85
N ARG A 68 18.99 -14.58 -8.84
CA ARG A 68 19.76 -15.48 -9.70
C ARG A 68 20.89 -14.70 -10.35
N TYR A 69 22.07 -15.28 -10.35
CA TYR A 69 23.23 -14.72 -11.01
C TYR A 69 23.83 -15.73 -11.97
N PHE A 70 24.55 -15.24 -12.97
CA PHE A 70 25.44 -16.05 -13.79
C PHE A 70 26.85 -15.45 -13.71
N LYS A 71 27.86 -16.33 -13.86
CA LYS A 71 29.26 -15.93 -13.92
C LYS A 71 29.71 -15.87 -15.37
N LEU A 72 30.36 -14.78 -15.76
CA LEU A 72 30.91 -14.57 -17.09
C LEU A 72 32.20 -13.77 -16.99
N LEU A 73 33.31 -14.26 -17.58
CA LEU A 73 34.60 -13.54 -17.64
C LEU A 73 35.05 -13.03 -16.25
N ASP A 74 35.06 -13.93 -15.26
CA ASP A 74 35.33 -13.63 -13.84
C ASP A 74 34.43 -12.57 -13.18
N SER A 75 33.36 -12.16 -13.87
CA SER A 75 32.37 -11.20 -13.40
C SER A 75 31.07 -11.90 -13.01
N ILE A 76 30.35 -11.34 -12.03
CA ILE A 76 29.03 -11.81 -11.60
C ILE A 76 27.98 -10.85 -12.15
N ILE A 77 26.97 -11.39 -12.86
CA ILE A 77 25.85 -10.63 -13.39
C ILE A 77 24.55 -11.15 -12.77
N TYR A 78 23.79 -10.25 -12.14
CA TYR A 78 22.48 -10.57 -11.54
C TYR A 78 21.38 -10.44 -12.59
N LEU A 79 20.51 -11.46 -12.68
CA LEU A 79 19.37 -11.51 -13.61
C LEU A 79 18.15 -10.73 -13.12
N GLU A 80 18.15 -10.33 -11.84
CA GLU A 80 17.06 -9.64 -11.18
C GLU A 80 17.57 -8.38 -10.49
N SER A 81 16.67 -7.40 -10.27
CA SER A 81 17.04 -6.13 -9.64
C SER A 81 17.49 -6.33 -8.19
N LEU A 82 18.75 -5.99 -7.90
CA LEU A 82 19.27 -5.96 -6.53
C LEU A 82 18.48 -5.02 -5.60
N ASN A 83 17.89 -3.95 -6.14
CA ASN A 83 17.05 -3.05 -5.36
C ASN A 83 15.77 -3.73 -4.88
N LYS A 84 15.17 -4.59 -5.72
CA LYS A 84 14.00 -5.39 -5.33
C LYS A 84 14.37 -6.41 -4.25
N PHE A 85 15.51 -7.10 -4.40
CA PHE A 85 16.01 -8.03 -3.40
C PHE A 85 16.28 -7.33 -2.05
N LYS A 86 17.01 -6.20 -2.06
CA LYS A 86 17.27 -5.38 -0.85
C LYS A 86 15.96 -4.96 -0.15
N LYS A 87 14.95 -4.53 -0.92
CA LYS A 87 13.63 -4.17 -0.36
C LYS A 87 12.99 -5.37 0.33
N ASN A 88 12.94 -6.53 -0.32
CA ASN A 88 12.35 -7.73 0.26
C ASN A 88 13.12 -8.21 1.49
N LEU A 89 14.46 -8.15 1.47
CA LEU A 89 15.29 -8.47 2.63
C LEU A 89 14.99 -7.55 3.83
N LYS A 90 14.80 -6.24 3.60
CA LYS A 90 14.37 -5.32 4.65
C LYS A 90 13.03 -5.74 5.26
N LYS A 91 12.05 -6.09 4.41
CA LYS A 91 10.73 -6.52 4.89
C LYS A 91 10.78 -7.84 5.65
N PHE A 92 11.60 -8.78 5.17
CA PHE A 92 11.82 -10.08 5.79
C PHE A 92 12.42 -9.93 7.20
N LEU A 93 13.42 -9.07 7.37
CA LEU A 93 14.10 -8.84 8.65
C LEU A 93 13.38 -7.82 9.56
N GLY A 94 12.47 -7.02 9.02
CA GLY A 94 11.84 -5.90 9.72
C GLY A 94 10.94 -6.35 10.86
N THR A 95 11.00 -5.68 12.01
CA THR A 95 10.12 -5.98 13.15
C THR A 95 9.03 -4.93 13.35
N LYS A 96 9.21 -3.74 12.76
CA LYS A 96 8.26 -2.64 12.83
C LYS A 96 7.53 -2.41 11.51
N VAL A 97 6.39 -1.72 11.58
CA VAL A 97 5.59 -1.37 10.40
C VAL A 97 6.40 -0.54 9.39
N GLU A 98 7.21 0.43 9.85
CA GLU A 98 8.04 1.25 8.95
C GLU A 98 9.12 0.47 8.18
N ASP A 99 9.45 -0.74 8.64
CA ASP A 99 10.39 -1.62 7.95
C ASP A 99 9.74 -2.39 6.80
N VAL A 100 8.45 -2.74 6.95
CA VAL A 100 7.70 -3.55 6.00
C VAL A 100 6.85 -2.71 5.04
N MET A 101 6.42 -1.52 5.46
CA MET A 101 5.51 -0.68 4.69
C MET A 101 6.10 -0.21 3.37
N THR A 102 5.22 0.19 2.45
CA THR A 102 5.60 0.98 1.29
C THR A 102 5.46 2.47 1.59
N ALA A 103 6.60 3.17 1.69
CA ALA A 103 6.66 4.60 1.98
C ALA A 103 6.28 5.51 0.79
N GLN A 104 6.41 5.02 -0.45
CA GLN A 104 5.99 5.77 -1.63
C GLN A 104 4.46 5.70 -1.77
N ILE A 105 3.78 6.64 -1.14
CA ILE A 105 2.32 6.67 -1.11
C ILE A 105 1.81 7.34 -2.39
N ARG A 106 0.88 6.68 -3.06
CA ARG A 106 0.04 7.30 -4.08
C ARG A 106 -1.25 7.71 -3.39
N THR A 107 -1.65 8.97 -3.52
CA THR A 107 -2.89 9.50 -2.95
C THR A 107 -3.74 10.16 -4.03
N VAL A 108 -5.01 10.34 -3.72
CA VAL A 108 -5.97 11.13 -4.51
C VAL A 108 -6.63 12.17 -3.62
N LYS A 109 -7.24 13.19 -4.22
CA LYS A 109 -8.13 14.12 -3.53
C LYS A 109 -9.57 13.61 -3.53
N GLU A 110 -10.40 14.09 -2.62
CA GLU A 110 -11.80 13.65 -2.53
C GLU A 110 -12.63 13.99 -3.78
N GLU A 111 -12.26 15.07 -4.48
CA GLU A 111 -12.84 15.50 -5.76
C GLU A 111 -12.22 14.80 -6.98
N THR A 112 -11.31 13.84 -6.77
CA THR A 112 -10.74 13.08 -7.88
C THR A 112 -11.82 12.24 -8.54
N PRO A 113 -11.92 12.21 -9.88
CA PRO A 113 -12.85 11.33 -10.57
C PRO A 113 -12.55 9.86 -10.28
N ILE A 114 -13.60 9.03 -10.14
CA ILE A 114 -13.43 7.58 -9.92
C ILE A 114 -12.60 6.93 -11.03
N SER A 115 -12.76 7.37 -12.28
CA SER A 115 -11.96 6.91 -13.42
C SER A 115 -10.46 7.12 -13.24
N ASP A 116 -10.06 8.24 -12.63
CA ASP A 116 -8.67 8.60 -12.45
C ASP A 116 -8.04 7.79 -11.32
N ALA A 117 -8.80 7.56 -10.25
CA ALA A 117 -8.42 6.62 -9.20
C ALA A 117 -8.28 5.18 -9.75
N ALA A 118 -9.20 4.73 -10.61
CA ALA A 118 -9.12 3.42 -11.26
C ALA A 118 -7.88 3.31 -12.17
N ASN A 119 -7.62 4.33 -12.99
CA ASN A 119 -6.44 4.40 -13.85
C ASN A 119 -5.15 4.35 -13.02
N MET A 120 -5.11 5.04 -11.89
CA MET A 120 -3.98 4.99 -10.95
C MET A 120 -3.78 3.58 -10.39
N MET A 121 -4.86 2.91 -9.98
CA MET A 121 -4.81 1.53 -9.47
C MET A 121 -4.26 0.55 -10.51
N ILE A 122 -4.69 0.64 -11.77
CA ILE A 122 -4.21 -0.19 -12.87
C ILE A 122 -2.74 0.11 -13.17
N LYS A 123 -2.41 1.39 -13.38
CA LYS A 123 -1.07 1.83 -13.78
C LYS A 123 0.01 1.42 -12.78
N TYR A 124 -0.28 1.54 -11.48
CA TYR A 124 0.69 1.23 -10.43
C TYR A 124 0.49 -0.16 -9.81
N ASN A 125 -0.47 -0.94 -10.33
CA ASN A 125 -0.83 -2.25 -9.80
C ASN A 125 -1.07 -2.25 -8.28
N ILE A 126 -1.89 -1.30 -7.81
CA ILE A 126 -2.24 -1.13 -6.39
C ILE A 126 -3.73 -1.39 -6.18
N ASN A 127 -4.07 -1.96 -5.02
CA ASN A 127 -5.45 -2.33 -4.70
C ASN A 127 -6.23 -1.25 -3.94
N ARG A 128 -5.53 -0.26 -3.38
CA ARG A 128 -6.10 0.79 -2.55
C ARG A 128 -5.30 2.08 -2.68
N VAL A 129 -5.99 3.21 -2.46
CA VAL A 129 -5.41 4.56 -2.53
C VAL A 129 -5.99 5.38 -1.36
N PRO A 130 -5.13 5.96 -0.49
CA PRO A 130 -5.58 6.93 0.50
C PRO A 130 -6.10 8.21 -0.15
N VAL A 131 -7.14 8.78 0.46
CA VAL A 131 -7.79 10.01 0.02
C VAL A 131 -7.42 11.12 1.00
N LEU A 132 -6.88 12.21 0.45
CA LEU A 132 -6.50 13.39 1.21
C LEU A 132 -7.48 14.55 0.94
N ASP A 133 -7.68 15.39 1.94
CA ASP A 133 -8.43 16.64 1.77
C ASP A 133 -7.56 17.76 1.14
N SER A 134 -8.10 18.97 1.07
CA SER A 134 -7.38 20.15 0.58
C SER A 134 -6.15 20.55 1.44
N LYS A 135 -6.07 20.11 2.69
CA LYS A 135 -4.98 20.38 3.64
C LYS A 135 -3.95 19.24 3.72
N ASP A 136 -4.06 18.24 2.85
CA ASP A 136 -3.24 17.02 2.86
C ASP A 136 -3.45 16.11 4.08
N GLU A 137 -4.61 16.23 4.75
CA GLU A 137 -5.02 15.35 5.84
C GLU A 137 -5.71 14.10 5.28
N LEU A 138 -5.45 12.95 5.90
CA LEU A 138 -6.05 11.67 5.51
C LEU A 138 -7.52 11.64 5.94
N ILE A 139 -8.43 11.64 4.97
CA ILE A 139 -9.89 11.68 5.20
C ILE A 139 -10.63 10.45 4.68
N GLY A 140 -9.95 9.59 3.93
CA GLY A 140 -10.58 8.41 3.38
C GLY A 140 -9.60 7.41 2.79
N ILE A 141 -10.14 6.26 2.38
CA ILE A 141 -9.46 5.28 1.56
C ILE A 141 -10.44 4.74 0.52
N VAL A 142 -9.96 4.54 -0.70
CA VAL A 142 -10.73 3.89 -1.77
C VAL A 142 -9.99 2.64 -2.24
N THR A 143 -10.73 1.54 -2.40
CA THR A 143 -10.21 0.25 -2.86
C THR A 143 -10.81 -0.13 -4.21
N ARG A 144 -10.21 -1.12 -4.89
CA ARG A 144 -10.80 -1.71 -6.09
C ARG A 144 -12.21 -2.26 -5.83
N ALA A 145 -12.46 -2.79 -4.63
CA ALA A 145 -13.77 -3.30 -4.26
C ALA A 145 -14.82 -2.19 -4.19
N ASP A 146 -14.47 -1.00 -3.70
CA ASP A 146 -15.36 0.16 -3.65
C ASP A 146 -15.73 0.64 -5.06
N ILE A 147 -14.76 0.66 -5.98
CA ILE A 147 -14.99 0.99 -7.39
C ILE A 147 -15.95 -0.01 -8.03
N VAL A 148 -15.72 -1.31 -7.85
CA VAL A 148 -16.61 -2.36 -8.38
C VAL A 148 -18.01 -2.26 -7.78
N LYS A 149 -18.11 -2.06 -6.46
CA LYS A 149 -19.39 -1.87 -5.76
C LYS A 149 -20.15 -0.66 -6.29
N SER A 150 -19.44 0.40 -6.68
CA SER A 150 -20.06 1.60 -7.25
C SER A 150 -20.73 1.34 -8.61
N MET A 151 -20.33 0.31 -9.37
CA MET A 151 -20.88 0.03 -10.70
C MET A 151 -22.30 -0.55 -10.67
N ILE A 152 -22.74 -1.05 -9.51
CA ILE A 152 -24.06 -1.64 -9.30
C ILE A 152 -24.98 -0.74 -8.47
N GLN A 153 -24.55 0.51 -8.22
CA GLN A 153 -25.27 1.52 -7.45
C GLN A 153 -25.59 2.73 -8.32
#